data_AF-A0A547Q6C5-F1
#
_entry.id   AF-A0A547Q6C5-F1
#
_cell.length_a   1.000
_cell.length_b   1.000
_cell.length_c   1.000
_cell.angle_alpha   90.00
_cell.angle_beta   90.00
_cell.angle_gamma   90.00
#
_symmetry.space_group_name_H-M   'P 1'
#
loop_
_entity.id
_entity.type
_entity.pdbx_description
1 polymer ?
#
loop_
_entity_poly.entity_id
_entity_poly.type
_entity_poly.pdbx_seq_one_letter_code
_entity_poly.pdbx_strand_id
1 'polypeptide(L)'
;MEPQTDVEQLFGGFCCINAIGRIEAGDDARFREFLIRTMPPPRLTVYIDSAGGDVEAAIGIGRLIRDHWFSTSVGSYVLDHDQGDSHIIPRKHINGICASAATLVYLGGRLRYRPNGSTFGVHRFSFRNPSPDDVARSQVLSARIASYVHDMGVSTGFLELSSSTSSTEIDTVDEEKLRALKVITDGVTEAEWTVHARNNIMYVRGERDSLYGHHKVMLCYAKGAGFMFWAFIESQGREHELTNLGLVEIVVNEEDIRIDISERCERQVNGNYTNVLARLTEDEARTIAFSESFGVQIRFCDESPTFLGISAVSTDGGKEKLQTFFNVFCST
;
A
#
# COMPACT_ATOMS: atom_id res chain seq x y z
N MET A 1 -12.95 15.39 -10.34
CA MET A 1 -13.83 14.56 -9.50
C MET A 1 -15.21 14.84 -10.03
N GLU A 2 -15.83 13.87 -10.67
CA GLU A 2 -17.24 13.99 -11.03
C GLU A 2 -18.03 13.41 -9.86
N PRO A 3 -18.58 14.23 -8.95
CA PRO A 3 -19.69 13.79 -8.13
C PRO A 3 -20.90 13.66 -9.06
N GLN A 4 -21.44 12.44 -9.17
CA GLN A 4 -22.42 12.10 -10.20
C GLN A 4 -23.86 12.45 -9.81
N THR A 5 -24.15 12.85 -8.56
CA THR A 5 -25.35 13.60 -8.09
C THR A 5 -25.32 13.71 -6.55
N ASP A 6 -26.15 14.58 -5.95
CA ASP A 6 -26.37 14.66 -4.49
C ASP A 6 -26.84 13.31 -3.88
N VAL A 7 -27.47 12.45 -4.69
CA VAL A 7 -27.94 11.12 -4.28
C VAL A 7 -26.77 10.16 -4.05
N GLU A 8 -25.71 10.21 -4.85
CA GLU A 8 -24.56 9.33 -4.68
C GLU A 8 -23.65 9.71 -3.51
N GLN A 9 -23.63 10.99 -3.12
CA GLN A 9 -23.01 11.39 -1.85
C GLN A 9 -23.71 10.74 -0.65
N LEU A 10 -25.01 10.45 -0.77
CA LEU A 10 -25.82 9.83 0.29
C LEU A 10 -25.60 8.31 0.40
N PHE A 11 -25.18 7.64 -0.67
CA PHE A 11 -25.04 6.16 -0.74
C PHE A 11 -23.60 5.65 -0.83
N GLY A 12 -22.60 6.53 -0.63
CA GLY A 12 -21.19 6.13 -0.63
C GLY A 12 -20.61 6.00 -2.04
N GLY A 13 -20.66 7.08 -2.81
CA GLY A 13 -20.15 7.15 -4.18
C GLY A 13 -18.71 6.66 -4.34
N PHE A 14 -18.47 5.94 -5.45
CA PHE A 14 -17.13 5.51 -5.85
C PHE A 14 -16.31 6.72 -6.30
N CYS A 15 -15.21 7.01 -5.60
CA CYS A 15 -14.32 8.12 -5.94
C CYS A 15 -13.04 7.60 -6.62
N CYS A 16 -12.71 8.16 -7.79
CA CYS A 16 -11.42 7.95 -8.43
C CYS A 16 -10.92 9.24 -9.11
N ILE A 17 -9.65 9.24 -9.48
CA ILE A 17 -9.03 10.30 -10.26
C ILE A 17 -8.52 9.69 -11.56
N ASN A 18 -8.86 10.28 -12.71
CA ASN A 18 -8.21 9.97 -13.98
C ASN A 18 -7.18 11.07 -14.29
N ALA A 19 -5.91 10.70 -14.39
CA ALA A 19 -4.78 11.55 -14.75
C ALA A 19 -4.33 11.19 -16.17
N ILE A 20 -4.82 11.94 -17.15
CA ILE A 20 -4.71 11.62 -18.58
C ILE A 20 -3.91 12.71 -19.30
N GLY A 21 -3.04 12.30 -20.23
CA GLY A 21 -2.32 13.20 -21.12
C GLY A 21 -0.88 13.48 -20.69
N ARG A 22 -0.23 14.43 -21.37
CA ARG A 22 1.17 14.80 -21.11
C ARG A 22 1.31 15.52 -19.77
N ILE A 23 2.36 15.20 -19.02
CA ILE A 23 2.71 15.90 -17.77
C ILE A 23 3.47 17.17 -18.11
N GLU A 24 2.96 18.31 -17.69
CA GLU A 24 3.56 19.63 -17.91
C GLU A 24 4.16 20.20 -16.61
N ALA A 25 5.11 21.13 -16.76
CA ALA A 25 5.68 21.81 -15.61
C ALA A 25 4.58 22.58 -14.85
N GLY A 26 4.51 22.38 -13.53
CA GLY A 26 3.49 22.98 -12.66
C GLY A 26 2.21 22.15 -12.49
N ASP A 27 2.09 20.98 -13.14
CA ASP A 27 0.94 20.08 -12.93
C ASP A 27 0.88 19.52 -11.50
N ASP A 28 2.01 19.43 -10.79
CA ASP A 28 2.03 19.07 -9.37
C ASP A 28 1.34 20.12 -8.49
N ALA A 29 1.51 21.42 -8.79
CA ALA A 29 0.80 22.49 -8.11
C ALA A 29 -0.70 22.46 -8.41
N ARG A 30 -1.07 22.27 -9.68
CA ARG A 30 -2.48 22.11 -10.09
C ARG A 30 -3.12 20.89 -9.44
N PHE A 31 -2.39 19.78 -9.33
CA PHE A 31 -2.86 18.58 -8.65
C PHE A 31 -3.05 18.81 -7.16
N ARG A 32 -2.10 19.50 -6.49
CA ARG A 32 -2.25 19.91 -5.08
C ARG A 32 -3.50 20.76 -4.85
N GLU A 33 -3.72 21.77 -5.69
CA GLU A 33 -4.93 22.61 -5.61
C GLU A 33 -6.21 21.81 -5.85
N PHE A 34 -6.17 20.86 -6.78
CA PHE A 34 -7.27 19.93 -7.00
C PHE A 34 -7.59 19.11 -5.75
N LEU A 35 -6.58 18.54 -5.08
CA LEU A 35 -6.76 17.75 -3.85
C LEU A 35 -7.31 18.62 -2.71
N ILE A 36 -6.80 19.84 -2.53
CA ILE A 36 -7.30 20.78 -1.52
C ILE A 36 -8.77 21.14 -1.77
N ARG A 37 -9.14 21.42 -3.03
CA ARG A 37 -10.51 21.81 -3.39
C ARG A 37 -11.51 20.67 -3.22
N THR A 38 -11.11 19.45 -3.54
CA THR A 38 -12.04 18.31 -3.65
C THR A 38 -12.02 17.39 -2.45
N MET A 39 -10.97 17.45 -1.60
CA MET A 39 -10.79 16.65 -0.39
C MET A 39 -11.16 15.16 -0.57
N PRO A 40 -10.56 14.46 -1.56
CA PRO A 40 -10.84 13.05 -1.78
C PRO A 40 -10.57 12.20 -0.53
N PRO A 41 -11.35 11.12 -0.31
CA PRO A 41 -11.04 10.17 0.75
C PRO A 41 -9.71 9.45 0.45
N PRO A 42 -8.98 8.99 1.49
CA PRO A 42 -7.79 8.18 1.30
C PRO A 42 -8.13 6.86 0.60
N ARG A 43 -7.11 6.14 0.11
CA ARG A 43 -7.23 4.83 -0.56
C ARG A 43 -7.98 4.79 -1.89
N LEU A 44 -8.42 5.92 -2.44
CA LEU A 44 -8.91 5.93 -3.82
C LEU A 44 -7.81 5.54 -4.81
N THR A 45 -8.20 5.22 -6.04
CA THR A 45 -7.28 4.92 -7.13
C THR A 45 -7.14 6.10 -8.09
N VAL A 46 -5.88 6.46 -8.38
CA VAL A 46 -5.50 7.35 -9.47
C VAL A 46 -5.17 6.50 -10.70
N TYR A 47 -6.02 6.59 -11.71
CA TYR A 47 -5.83 5.94 -13.00
C TYR A 47 -4.97 6.84 -13.90
N ILE A 48 -3.90 6.29 -14.49
CA ILE A 48 -2.89 7.04 -15.22
C ILE A 48 -2.83 6.56 -16.66
N ASP A 49 -3.10 7.47 -17.59
CA ASP A 49 -2.93 7.25 -19.03
C ASP A 49 -2.09 8.38 -19.63
N SER A 50 -0.77 8.17 -19.66
CA SER A 50 0.22 9.18 -20.03
C SER A 50 1.49 8.57 -20.61
N ALA A 51 1.96 9.17 -21.71
CA ALA A 51 3.27 8.88 -22.30
C ALA A 51 4.45 9.57 -21.57
N GLY A 52 4.18 10.29 -20.47
CA GLY A 52 5.16 11.02 -19.69
C GLY A 52 5.16 12.54 -19.96
N GLY A 53 6.29 13.19 -19.69
CA GLY A 53 6.38 14.64 -19.71
C GLY A 53 7.46 15.15 -18.74
N ASP A 54 7.11 16.16 -17.96
CA ASP A 54 8.01 16.76 -16.97
C ASP A 54 8.27 15.83 -15.78
N VAL A 55 9.54 15.56 -15.50
CA VAL A 55 9.99 14.62 -14.45
C VAL A 55 9.77 15.19 -13.06
N GLU A 56 9.97 16.50 -12.88
CA GLU A 56 9.88 17.15 -11.57
C GLU A 56 8.42 17.26 -11.12
N ALA A 57 7.54 17.66 -12.03
CA ALA A 57 6.09 17.62 -11.80
C ALA A 57 5.62 16.18 -11.53
N ALA A 58 6.12 15.18 -12.26
CA ALA A 58 5.76 13.79 -12.02
C ALA A 58 6.14 13.29 -10.61
N ILE A 59 7.35 13.62 -10.13
CA ILE A 59 7.76 13.32 -8.74
C ILE A 59 6.87 14.06 -7.75
N GLY A 60 6.56 15.34 -7.99
CA GLY A 60 5.69 16.14 -7.14
C GLY A 60 4.29 15.54 -7.00
N ILE A 61 3.66 15.17 -8.13
CA ILE A 61 2.36 14.49 -8.16
C ILE A 61 2.45 13.14 -7.43
N GLY A 62 3.47 12.34 -7.72
CA GLY A 62 3.66 11.04 -7.09
C GLY A 62 3.81 11.10 -5.56
N ARG A 63 4.51 12.11 -5.03
CA ARG A 63 4.57 12.36 -3.58
C ARG A 63 3.20 12.75 -3.01
N LEU A 64 2.45 13.61 -3.69
CA LEU A 64 1.08 13.95 -3.28
C LEU A 64 0.16 12.72 -3.24
N ILE A 65 0.25 11.82 -4.24
CA ILE A 65 -0.47 10.54 -4.27
C ILE A 65 -0.10 9.68 -3.06
N ARG A 66 1.20 9.57 -2.75
CA ARG A 66 1.70 8.79 -1.60
C ARG A 66 1.18 9.35 -0.27
N ASP A 67 1.26 10.67 -0.10
CA ASP A 67 0.88 11.37 1.14
C ASP A 67 -0.62 11.26 1.43
N HIS A 68 -1.46 11.16 0.39
CA HIS A 68 -2.91 10.95 0.53
C HIS A 68 -3.30 9.47 0.56
N TRP A 69 -2.34 8.56 0.56
CA TRP A 69 -2.54 7.12 0.65
C TRP A 69 -3.35 6.55 -0.53
N PHE A 70 -3.19 7.13 -1.70
CA PHE A 70 -3.86 6.64 -2.90
C PHE A 70 -3.16 5.43 -3.49
N SER A 71 -3.93 4.66 -4.24
CA SER A 71 -3.45 3.62 -5.14
C SER A 71 -3.27 4.20 -6.54
N THR A 72 -2.49 3.52 -7.39
CA THR A 72 -2.34 3.87 -8.80
C THR A 72 -2.65 2.68 -9.70
N SER A 73 -3.23 2.96 -10.85
CA SER A 73 -3.51 1.94 -11.87
C SER A 73 -3.25 2.51 -13.26
N VAL A 74 -2.73 1.69 -14.18
CA VAL A 74 -2.55 2.13 -15.57
C VAL A 74 -3.91 2.12 -16.29
N GLY A 75 -4.15 3.14 -17.12
CA GLY A 75 -5.37 3.29 -17.92
C GLY A 75 -6.30 4.37 -17.38
N SER A 76 -7.59 4.21 -17.64
CA SER A 76 -8.66 5.08 -17.18
C SER A 76 -9.82 4.27 -16.62
N TYR A 77 -10.62 4.88 -15.76
CA TYR A 77 -11.84 4.26 -15.24
C TYR A 77 -13.00 5.22 -15.41
N VAL A 78 -13.95 4.84 -16.27
CA VAL A 78 -15.03 5.71 -16.75
C VAL A 78 -16.38 5.00 -16.65
N LEU A 79 -17.46 5.76 -16.73
CA LEU A 79 -18.80 5.19 -16.83
C LEU A 79 -19.00 4.51 -18.19
N ASP A 80 -19.57 3.32 -18.17
CA ASP A 80 -19.91 2.55 -19.36
C ASP A 80 -21.33 2.88 -19.83
N HIS A 81 -21.45 4.01 -20.53
CA HIS A 81 -22.73 4.46 -21.09
C HIS A 81 -23.27 3.58 -22.22
N ASP A 82 -22.48 2.62 -22.72
CA ASP A 82 -22.87 1.74 -23.82
C ASP A 82 -23.81 0.60 -23.36
N GLN A 83 -24.03 0.42 -22.06
CA GLN A 83 -24.84 -0.66 -21.46
C GLN A 83 -26.36 -0.38 -21.42
N GLY A 84 -26.85 0.65 -22.11
CA GLY A 84 -28.27 0.99 -22.23
C GLY A 84 -28.83 1.88 -21.12
N ASP A 85 -30.16 2.07 -21.11
CA ASP A 85 -30.88 2.99 -20.20
C ASP A 85 -31.06 2.46 -18.76
N SER A 86 -29.99 1.93 -18.16
CA SER A 86 -30.00 1.55 -16.74
C SER A 86 -29.84 2.77 -15.84
N HIS A 87 -30.60 2.81 -14.73
CA HIS A 87 -30.41 3.82 -13.67
C HIS A 87 -29.08 3.65 -12.92
N ILE A 88 -28.45 2.47 -13.00
CA ILE A 88 -27.13 2.19 -12.44
C ILE A 88 -26.18 1.92 -13.61
N ILE A 89 -25.26 2.85 -13.84
CA ILE A 89 -24.27 2.77 -14.92
C ILE A 89 -23.00 2.14 -14.37
N PRO A 90 -22.61 0.94 -14.84
CA PRO A 90 -21.36 0.33 -14.38
C PRO A 90 -20.17 1.14 -14.87
N ARG A 91 -19.03 1.00 -14.18
CA ARG A 91 -17.77 1.59 -14.64
C ARG A 91 -16.94 0.55 -15.38
N LYS A 92 -16.33 0.95 -16.49
CA LYS A 92 -15.38 0.15 -17.24
C LYS A 92 -13.97 0.68 -17.10
N HIS A 93 -13.02 -0.25 -16.99
CA HIS A 93 -11.60 0.06 -17.14
C HIS A 93 -11.26 0.13 -18.63
N ILE A 94 -10.54 1.18 -19.00
CA ILE A 94 -10.00 1.37 -20.34
C ILE A 94 -8.49 1.23 -20.24
N ASN A 95 -7.94 0.29 -21.01
CA ASN A 95 -6.50 0.11 -21.11
C ASN A 95 -5.82 1.37 -21.62
N GLY A 96 -4.67 1.69 -21.04
CA GLY A 96 -3.88 2.86 -21.44
C GLY A 96 -2.39 2.61 -21.29
N ILE A 97 -1.63 3.70 -21.32
CA ILE A 97 -0.18 3.67 -21.24
C ILE A 97 0.33 4.45 -20.03
N CYS A 98 1.37 3.93 -19.37
CA CYS A 98 2.12 4.65 -18.36
C CYS A 98 3.60 4.57 -18.74
N ALA A 99 4.13 5.63 -19.34
CA ALA A 99 5.49 5.64 -19.88
C ALA A 99 6.35 6.81 -19.42
N SER A 100 7.67 6.61 -19.41
CA SER A 100 8.65 7.66 -19.10
C SER A 100 8.37 8.32 -17.74
N ALA A 101 8.30 9.66 -17.65
CA ALA A 101 8.02 10.38 -16.41
C ALA A 101 6.69 9.97 -15.74
N ALA A 102 5.68 9.49 -16.48
CA ALA A 102 4.42 9.05 -15.89
C ALA A 102 4.59 7.84 -14.96
N THR A 103 5.62 7.02 -15.19
CA THR A 103 5.96 5.92 -14.28
C THR A 103 6.28 6.44 -12.87
N LEU A 104 6.86 7.64 -12.75
CA LEU A 104 7.15 8.24 -11.44
C LEU A 104 5.87 8.63 -10.70
N VAL A 105 4.85 9.15 -11.40
CA VAL A 105 3.52 9.37 -10.83
C VAL A 105 2.94 8.06 -10.33
N TYR A 106 3.00 7.01 -11.16
CA TYR A 106 2.51 5.68 -10.85
C TYR A 106 3.16 5.08 -9.61
N LEU A 107 4.48 5.24 -9.45
CA LEU A 107 5.20 4.74 -8.28
C LEU A 107 4.72 5.37 -6.96
N GLY A 108 4.10 6.55 -7.02
CA GLY A 108 3.50 7.24 -5.88
C GLY A 108 2.43 6.43 -5.15
N GLY A 109 1.75 5.52 -5.85
CA GLY A 109 0.72 4.67 -5.28
C GLY A 109 1.24 3.81 -4.13
N ARG A 110 0.41 3.63 -3.08
CA ARG A 110 0.65 2.63 -2.02
C ARG A 110 0.37 1.22 -2.52
N LEU A 111 -0.70 1.08 -3.30
CA LEU A 111 -1.00 -0.11 -4.10
C LEU A 111 -0.93 0.26 -5.57
N ARG A 112 -0.36 -0.63 -6.38
CA ARG A 112 -0.01 -0.36 -7.78
C ARG A 112 -0.47 -1.50 -8.66
N TYR A 113 -1.33 -1.18 -9.63
CA TYR A 113 -1.97 -2.15 -10.51
C TYR A 113 -1.60 -1.91 -11.97
N ARG A 114 -1.46 -2.98 -12.75
CA ARG A 114 -1.31 -2.90 -14.22
C ARG A 114 -2.29 -3.85 -14.88
N PRO A 115 -3.56 -3.45 -15.09
CA PRO A 115 -4.56 -4.31 -15.72
C PRO A 115 -4.09 -4.89 -17.06
N ASN A 116 -4.60 -6.07 -17.41
CA ASN A 116 -4.20 -6.79 -18.62
C ASN A 116 -4.51 -5.97 -19.89
N GLY A 117 -3.50 -5.83 -20.75
CA GLY A 117 -3.57 -5.02 -21.96
C GLY A 117 -3.18 -3.55 -21.77
N SER A 118 -2.94 -3.10 -20.54
CA SER A 118 -2.31 -1.81 -20.28
C SER A 118 -0.78 -1.89 -20.40
N THR A 119 -0.15 -0.81 -20.87
CA THR A 119 1.29 -0.77 -21.13
C THR A 119 2.02 0.03 -20.05
N PHE A 120 3.07 -0.56 -19.46
CA PHE A 120 3.99 0.13 -18.57
C PHE A 120 5.39 0.11 -19.18
N GLY A 121 5.97 1.29 -19.40
CA GLY A 121 7.24 1.42 -20.13
C GLY A 121 8.17 2.44 -19.49
N VAL A 122 9.44 2.09 -19.34
CA VAL A 122 10.46 3.02 -18.85
C VAL A 122 11.29 3.56 -20.00
N HIS A 123 11.78 4.79 -19.88
CA HIS A 123 12.76 5.38 -20.81
C HIS A 123 13.94 5.92 -20.02
N ARG A 124 15.09 6.02 -20.68
CA ARG A 124 16.27 6.68 -20.12
C ARG A 124 15.99 8.15 -19.82
N PHE A 125 16.14 8.52 -18.55
CA PHE A 125 16.13 9.90 -18.08
C PHE A 125 17.44 10.61 -18.48
N SER A 126 17.63 10.95 -19.76
CA SER A 126 18.81 11.68 -20.23
C SER A 126 18.45 12.82 -21.17
N PHE A 127 19.18 13.93 -21.07
CA PHE A 127 19.13 15.01 -22.06
C PHE A 127 19.76 14.55 -23.37
N ARG A 128 19.12 14.85 -24.51
CA ARG A 128 19.74 14.69 -25.83
C ARG A 128 20.82 15.77 -25.99
N ASN A 129 22.08 15.38 -26.23
CA ASN A 129 23.27 16.24 -26.37
C ASN A 129 23.58 17.14 -25.15
N PRO A 130 24.07 16.57 -24.04
CA PRO A 130 24.32 17.34 -22.81
C PRO A 130 25.58 18.22 -22.90
N SER A 131 25.45 19.48 -22.48
CA SER A 131 26.59 20.33 -22.09
C SER A 131 27.13 19.91 -20.70
N PRO A 132 28.32 20.37 -20.27
CA PRO A 132 28.84 20.08 -18.92
C PRO A 132 27.88 20.48 -17.78
N ASP A 133 27.17 21.59 -17.93
CA ASP A 133 26.14 22.03 -16.97
C ASP A 133 24.92 21.08 -16.96
N ASP A 134 24.56 20.53 -18.13
CA ASP A 134 23.52 19.51 -18.24
C ASP A 134 23.94 18.21 -17.57
N VAL A 135 25.23 17.87 -17.57
CA VAL A 135 25.75 16.69 -16.85
C VAL A 135 25.57 16.86 -15.34
N ALA A 136 25.98 18.00 -14.78
CA ALA A 136 25.82 18.26 -13.35
C ALA A 136 24.34 18.25 -12.92
N ARG A 137 23.47 18.89 -13.71
CA ARG A 137 22.01 18.87 -13.49
C ARG A 137 21.42 17.47 -13.63
N SER A 138 21.92 16.67 -14.56
CA SER A 138 21.50 15.26 -14.74
C SER A 138 21.83 14.42 -13.51
N GLN A 139 23.03 14.59 -12.92
CA GLN A 139 23.42 13.83 -11.74
C GLN A 139 22.52 14.14 -10.53
N VAL A 140 22.20 15.42 -10.32
CA VAL A 140 21.26 15.82 -9.26
C VAL A 140 19.87 15.23 -9.51
N LEU A 141 19.37 15.28 -10.75
CA LEU A 141 18.08 14.70 -11.11
C LEU A 141 18.06 13.18 -10.93
N SER A 142 19.09 12.47 -11.36
CA SER A 142 19.22 11.02 -11.18
C SER A 142 19.24 10.63 -9.71
N ALA A 143 19.98 11.35 -8.85
CA ALA A 143 19.98 11.13 -7.41
C ALA A 143 18.58 11.36 -6.81
N ARG A 144 17.87 12.38 -7.28
CA ARG A 144 16.50 12.69 -6.85
C ARG A 144 15.52 11.59 -7.24
N ILE A 145 15.61 11.08 -8.47
CA ILE A 145 14.80 9.94 -8.94
C ILE A 145 15.14 8.70 -8.11
N ALA A 146 16.42 8.42 -7.85
CA ALA A 146 16.84 7.26 -7.07
C ALA A 146 16.28 7.30 -5.64
N SER A 147 16.39 8.46 -4.97
CA SER A 147 15.78 8.67 -3.66
C SER A 147 14.27 8.52 -3.71
N TYR A 148 13.61 9.08 -4.73
CA TYR A 148 12.17 8.94 -4.88
C TYR A 148 11.72 7.47 -5.08
N VAL A 149 12.38 6.73 -5.97
CA VAL A 149 12.11 5.31 -6.23
C VAL A 149 12.29 4.48 -4.95
N HIS A 150 13.34 4.78 -4.18
CA HIS A 150 13.56 4.16 -2.87
C HIS A 150 12.43 4.49 -1.87
N ASP A 151 12.07 5.76 -1.71
CA ASP A 151 10.96 6.21 -0.85
C ASP A 151 9.64 5.53 -1.24
N MET A 152 9.45 5.20 -2.52
CA MET A 152 8.26 4.53 -3.04
C MET A 152 8.27 3.01 -2.84
N GLY A 153 9.30 2.44 -2.21
CA GLY A 153 9.40 1.01 -1.90
C GLY A 153 9.70 0.13 -3.12
N VAL A 154 10.34 0.69 -4.15
CA VAL A 154 10.69 -0.01 -5.38
C VAL A 154 12.15 -0.45 -5.33
N SER A 155 12.44 -1.64 -5.84
CA SER A 155 13.81 -2.19 -5.88
C SER A 155 14.74 -1.33 -6.74
N THR A 156 16.01 -1.22 -6.35
CA THR A 156 17.03 -0.43 -7.06
C THR A 156 17.22 -0.84 -8.53
N GLY A 157 16.97 -2.11 -8.87
CA GLY A 157 17.00 -2.61 -10.24
C GLY A 157 16.03 -1.91 -11.21
N PHE A 158 15.04 -1.17 -10.70
CA PHE A 158 14.18 -0.31 -11.54
C PHE A 158 14.96 0.82 -12.21
N LEU A 159 15.98 1.37 -11.55
CA LEU A 159 16.82 2.43 -12.12
C LEU A 159 17.70 1.87 -13.23
N GLU A 160 18.25 0.67 -13.04
CA GLU A 160 19.02 -0.05 -14.07
C GLU A 160 18.15 -0.33 -15.30
N LEU A 161 16.93 -0.84 -15.08
CA LEU A 161 15.94 -1.06 -16.13
C LEU A 161 15.65 0.24 -16.89
N SER A 162 15.40 1.34 -16.18
CA SER A 162 15.15 2.65 -16.80
C SER A 162 16.34 3.19 -17.59
N SER A 163 17.57 2.93 -17.14
CA SER A 163 18.79 3.42 -17.78
C SER A 163 19.20 2.63 -19.03
N SER A 164 18.84 1.35 -19.09
CA SER A 164 19.23 0.41 -20.14
C SER A 164 18.27 0.37 -21.34
N THR A 165 17.01 0.81 -21.16
CA THR A 165 16.02 0.90 -22.25
C THR A 165 16.37 2.03 -23.23
N SER A 166 16.39 1.68 -24.53
CA SER A 166 16.66 2.63 -25.61
C SER A 166 15.58 3.73 -25.67
N SER A 167 15.90 4.92 -26.19
CA SER A 167 14.94 6.03 -26.26
C SER A 167 13.94 5.91 -27.42
N THR A 168 14.00 4.84 -28.20
CA THR A 168 13.30 4.70 -29.49
C THR A 168 12.21 3.63 -29.49
N GLU A 169 12.19 2.75 -28.48
CA GLU A 169 11.16 1.73 -28.31
C GLU A 169 10.64 1.82 -26.87
N ILE A 170 9.33 1.93 -26.71
CA ILE A 170 8.70 1.70 -25.41
C ILE A 170 8.80 0.19 -25.20
N ASP A 171 9.89 -0.27 -24.62
CA ASP A 171 9.99 -1.65 -24.17
C ASP A 171 8.90 -1.84 -23.12
N THR A 172 7.83 -2.53 -23.50
CA THR A 172 6.83 -3.01 -22.55
C THR A 172 7.56 -3.90 -21.55
N VAL A 173 7.60 -3.46 -20.29
CA VAL A 173 8.26 -4.24 -19.25
C VAL A 173 7.37 -5.42 -18.89
N ASP A 174 7.94 -6.62 -18.92
CA ASP A 174 7.24 -7.82 -18.51
C ASP A 174 6.74 -7.74 -17.06
N GLU A 175 5.57 -8.34 -16.82
CA GLU A 175 4.86 -8.25 -15.54
C GLU A 175 5.62 -8.92 -14.40
N GLU A 176 6.25 -10.08 -14.66
CA GLU A 176 7.03 -10.81 -13.66
C GLU A 176 8.21 -9.94 -13.19
N LYS A 177 8.86 -9.26 -14.13
CA LYS A 177 9.92 -8.30 -13.84
C LYS A 177 9.42 -7.11 -13.02
N LEU A 178 8.25 -6.56 -13.35
CA LEU A 178 7.66 -5.45 -12.58
C LEU A 178 7.31 -5.88 -11.14
N ARG A 179 6.82 -7.10 -10.93
CA ARG A 179 6.58 -7.65 -9.58
C ARG A 179 7.86 -7.87 -8.80
N ALA A 180 8.89 -8.47 -9.42
CA ALA A 180 10.19 -8.67 -8.78
C ALA A 180 10.87 -7.34 -8.37
N LEU A 181 10.63 -6.29 -9.15
CA LEU A 181 11.09 -4.93 -8.82
C LEU A 181 10.17 -4.20 -7.84
N LYS A 182 9.08 -4.83 -7.38
CA LYS A 182 8.04 -4.27 -6.51
C LYS A 182 7.27 -3.12 -7.15
N VAL A 183 7.33 -2.93 -8.47
CA VAL A 183 6.59 -1.88 -9.19
C VAL A 183 5.09 -2.17 -9.18
N ILE A 184 4.70 -3.41 -9.38
CA ILE A 184 3.31 -3.88 -9.25
C ILE A 184 3.16 -4.55 -7.88
N THR A 185 2.08 -4.23 -7.17
CA THR A 185 1.78 -4.82 -5.84
C THR A 185 0.46 -5.58 -5.80
N ASP A 186 -0.44 -5.38 -6.76
CA ASP A 186 -1.69 -6.15 -6.89
C ASP A 186 -2.56 -6.22 -5.62
N GLY A 187 -2.56 -5.13 -4.87
CA GLY A 187 -3.44 -4.99 -3.73
C GLY A 187 -2.89 -5.54 -2.42
N VAL A 188 -1.63 -5.98 -2.38
CA VAL A 188 -0.92 -6.23 -1.11
C VAL A 188 0.57 -5.94 -1.26
N THR A 189 1.17 -5.25 -0.29
CA THR A 189 2.63 -5.10 -0.24
C THR A 189 3.24 -6.21 0.59
N GLU A 190 4.51 -6.50 0.33
CA GLU A 190 5.33 -7.25 1.27
C GLU A 190 5.33 -6.57 2.65
N ALA A 191 5.49 -7.37 3.70
CA ALA A 191 5.56 -6.88 5.06
C ALA A 191 6.96 -6.33 5.39
N GLU A 192 7.02 -5.12 5.93
CA GLU A 192 8.24 -4.56 6.49
C GLU A 192 8.32 -4.90 7.98
N TRP A 193 9.41 -5.55 8.38
CA TRP A 193 9.64 -5.99 9.76
C TRP A 193 10.72 -5.19 10.47
N THR A 194 10.35 -4.54 11.57
CA THR A 194 11.23 -3.61 12.33
C THR A 194 11.19 -3.91 13.84
N VAL A 195 12.30 -3.67 14.53
CA VAL A 195 12.41 -3.81 15.99
C VAL A 195 12.39 -2.43 16.63
N HIS A 196 11.59 -2.26 17.68
CA HIS A 196 11.45 -0.98 18.39
C HIS A 196 11.53 -1.18 19.91
N ALA A 197 11.99 -0.14 20.61
CA ALA A 197 12.00 -0.06 22.06
C ALA A 197 11.51 1.34 22.49
N ARG A 198 10.38 1.42 23.19
CA ARG A 198 9.80 2.68 23.68
C ARG A 198 9.06 2.46 25.01
N ASN A 199 9.20 3.37 25.96
CA ASN A 199 8.46 3.36 27.23
C ASN A 199 8.48 2.00 27.95
N ASN A 200 9.64 1.34 28.01
CA ASN A 200 9.85 -0.01 28.58
C ASN A 200 9.09 -1.16 27.88
N ILE A 201 8.57 -0.92 26.67
CA ILE A 201 8.01 -1.94 25.78
C ILE A 201 8.98 -2.14 24.63
N MET A 202 9.40 -3.39 24.41
CA MET A 202 10.10 -3.77 23.18
C MET A 202 9.11 -4.52 22.29
N TYR A 203 9.19 -4.35 20.98
CA TYR A 203 8.32 -5.08 20.06
C TYR A 203 8.94 -5.24 18.68
N VAL A 204 8.58 -6.33 18.02
CA VAL A 204 8.83 -6.55 16.59
C VAL A 204 7.53 -6.28 15.86
N ARG A 205 7.57 -5.35 14.90
CA ARG A 205 6.41 -4.87 14.15
C ARG A 205 6.53 -5.27 12.69
N GLY A 206 5.52 -5.96 12.19
CA GLY A 206 5.25 -6.17 10.76
C GLY A 206 4.21 -5.18 10.29
N GLU A 207 4.46 -4.53 9.15
CA GLU A 207 3.59 -3.50 8.58
C GLU A 207 3.45 -3.72 7.07
N ARG A 208 2.22 -3.67 6.54
CA ARG A 208 1.94 -3.76 5.10
C ARG A 208 0.69 -3.00 4.70
N ASP A 209 0.61 -2.59 3.44
CA ASP A 209 -0.65 -2.20 2.80
C ASP A 209 -1.35 -3.40 2.19
N SER A 210 -2.68 -3.34 2.22
CA SER A 210 -3.54 -4.20 1.45
C SER A 210 -4.77 -3.42 0.96
N LEU A 211 -5.56 -4.05 0.08
CA LEU A 211 -6.89 -3.57 -0.30
C LEU A 211 -7.77 -3.24 0.91
N TYR A 212 -7.59 -3.95 2.02
CA TYR A 212 -8.42 -3.83 3.23
C TYR A 212 -7.88 -2.84 4.26
N GLY A 213 -6.75 -2.19 3.98
CA GLY A 213 -6.13 -1.24 4.90
C GLY A 213 -4.63 -1.40 5.01
N HIS A 214 -4.04 -0.46 5.73
CA HIS A 214 -2.67 -0.49 6.18
C HIS A 214 -2.67 -1.06 7.58
N HIS A 215 -2.03 -2.20 7.73
CA HIS A 215 -2.17 -3.01 8.92
C HIS A 215 -0.83 -3.22 9.59
N LYS A 216 -0.84 -3.29 10.92
CA LYS A 216 0.35 -3.62 11.72
C LYS A 216 0.03 -4.77 12.65
N VAL A 217 0.95 -5.72 12.74
CA VAL A 217 0.94 -6.80 13.73
C VAL A 217 2.24 -6.76 14.51
N MET A 218 2.17 -7.00 15.82
CA MET A 218 3.32 -6.86 16.69
C MET A 218 3.36 -7.97 17.72
N LEU A 219 4.54 -8.55 17.88
CA LEU A 219 4.90 -9.32 19.06
C LEU A 219 5.64 -8.38 20.02
N CYS A 220 5.04 -8.15 21.18
CA CYS A 220 5.47 -7.18 22.17
C CYS A 220 5.93 -7.89 23.45
N TYR A 221 6.82 -7.24 24.20
CA TYR A 221 7.22 -7.62 25.53
C TYR A 221 7.35 -6.38 26.41
N ALA A 222 6.76 -6.43 27.60
CA ALA A 222 6.92 -5.40 28.61
C ALA A 222 7.30 -6.04 29.94
N LYS A 223 8.33 -5.50 30.59
CA LYS A 223 8.81 -5.99 31.89
C LYS A 223 7.68 -5.93 32.92
N GLY A 224 7.39 -7.07 33.55
CA GLY A 224 6.31 -7.21 34.54
C GLY A 224 4.93 -7.55 33.97
N ALA A 225 4.71 -7.38 32.66
CA ALA A 225 3.47 -7.77 31.98
C ALA A 225 3.65 -9.02 31.09
N GLY A 226 4.87 -9.29 30.62
CA GLY A 226 5.18 -10.45 29.76
C GLY A 226 4.95 -10.16 28.28
N PHE A 227 4.73 -11.22 27.51
CA PHE A 227 4.46 -11.13 26.07
C PHE A 227 3.03 -10.67 25.79
N MET A 228 2.87 -9.91 24.70
CA MET A 228 1.58 -9.45 24.22
C MET A 228 1.54 -9.48 22.69
N PHE A 229 0.38 -9.76 22.14
CA PHE A 229 0.06 -9.51 20.74
C PHE A 229 -0.62 -8.14 20.64
N TRP A 230 -0.19 -7.32 19.68
CA TRP A 230 -0.82 -6.03 19.43
C TRP A 230 -0.96 -5.78 17.93
N ALA A 231 -2.19 -5.56 17.49
CA ALA A 231 -2.54 -5.23 16.12
C ALA A 231 -3.12 -3.82 16.00
N PHE A 232 -2.83 -3.17 14.87
CA PHE A 232 -3.46 -1.92 14.43
C PHE A 232 -4.18 -2.22 13.10
N ILE A 233 -5.50 -2.19 13.15
CA ILE A 233 -6.37 -2.47 12.01
C ILE A 233 -6.88 -1.13 11.51
N GLU A 234 -6.58 -0.74 10.26
CA GLU A 234 -7.23 0.43 9.69
C GLU A 234 -8.72 0.17 9.53
N SER A 235 -9.53 0.97 10.19
CA SER A 235 -10.93 0.65 10.44
C SER A 235 -11.80 0.85 9.20
N GLN A 236 -11.49 1.87 8.38
CA GLN A 236 -12.22 2.21 7.17
C GLN A 236 -13.75 2.35 7.41
N GLY A 237 -14.16 2.96 8.53
CA GLY A 237 -15.57 3.13 8.88
C GLY A 237 -16.23 1.90 9.53
N ARG A 238 -15.46 0.84 9.81
CA ARG A 238 -15.92 -0.41 10.45
C ARG A 238 -15.55 -0.49 11.92
N GLU A 239 -15.40 0.65 12.59
CA GLU A 239 -14.96 0.72 13.98
C GLU A 239 -15.93 -0.04 14.89
N HIS A 240 -17.24 0.11 14.65
CA HIS A 240 -18.27 -0.53 15.46
C HIS A 240 -18.17 -2.05 15.41
N GLU A 241 -18.11 -2.64 14.23
CA GLU A 241 -18.00 -4.09 14.04
C GLU A 241 -16.69 -4.64 14.61
N LEU A 242 -15.58 -3.95 14.37
CA LEU A 242 -14.27 -4.32 14.92
C LEU A 242 -14.28 -4.38 16.46
N THR A 243 -15.07 -3.52 17.12
CA THR A 243 -15.19 -3.49 18.60
C THR A 243 -16.27 -4.38 19.20
N ASN A 244 -17.30 -4.79 18.45
CA ASN A 244 -18.50 -5.45 19.01
C ASN A 244 -18.69 -6.91 18.59
N LEU A 245 -18.04 -7.37 17.50
CA LEU A 245 -18.09 -8.79 17.13
C LEU A 245 -17.42 -9.66 18.22
N GLY A 246 -17.99 -10.84 18.46
CA GLY A 246 -17.72 -11.63 19.67
C GLY A 246 -16.45 -12.47 19.63
N LEU A 247 -16.09 -13.02 18.47
CA LEU A 247 -14.94 -13.92 18.33
C LEU A 247 -13.72 -13.15 17.84
N VAL A 248 -12.63 -13.20 18.59
CA VAL A 248 -11.33 -12.58 18.26
C VAL A 248 -10.23 -13.62 18.38
N GLU A 249 -9.58 -13.92 17.26
CA GLU A 249 -8.56 -14.97 17.19
C GLU A 249 -7.28 -14.44 16.55
N ILE A 250 -6.14 -14.76 17.15
CA ILE A 250 -4.86 -14.65 16.46
C ILE A 250 -4.76 -15.88 15.56
N VAL A 251 -4.55 -15.64 14.26
CA VAL A 251 -4.34 -16.72 13.29
C VAL A 251 -2.85 -16.84 12.99
N VAL A 252 -2.33 -18.05 12.94
CA VAL A 252 -0.90 -18.35 12.77
C VAL A 252 -0.74 -19.44 11.71
N ASN A 253 0.28 -19.27 10.86
CA ASN A 253 0.52 -20.07 9.66
C ASN A 253 -0.74 -20.14 8.80
N GLU A 254 -1.11 -18.99 8.25
CA GLU A 254 -2.40 -18.75 7.61
C GLU A 254 -3.54 -18.89 8.61
N GLU A 255 -4.14 -20.07 8.72
CA GLU A 255 -5.23 -20.39 9.65
C GLU A 255 -5.06 -21.76 10.30
N ASP A 256 -3.88 -22.39 10.18
CA ASP A 256 -3.59 -23.72 10.73
C ASP A 256 -3.71 -23.75 12.25
N ILE A 257 -3.35 -22.64 12.90
CA ILE A 257 -3.46 -22.45 14.34
C ILE A 257 -4.30 -21.20 14.61
N ARG A 258 -5.32 -21.36 15.45
CA ARG A 258 -6.16 -20.28 15.97
C ARG A 258 -6.00 -20.17 17.47
N ILE A 259 -5.59 -19.00 17.94
CA ILE A 259 -5.46 -18.69 19.37
C ILE A 259 -6.61 -17.76 19.73
N ASP A 260 -7.60 -18.29 20.46
CA ASP A 260 -8.72 -17.49 20.95
C ASP A 260 -8.25 -16.49 22.02
N ILE A 261 -8.50 -15.22 21.75
CA ILE A 261 -8.20 -14.10 22.66
C ILE A 261 -9.45 -13.32 23.04
N SER A 262 -10.65 -13.79 22.69
CA SER A 262 -11.93 -13.08 22.85
C SER A 262 -12.14 -12.54 24.27
N GLU A 263 -11.89 -13.37 25.28
CA GLU A 263 -12.10 -13.04 26.71
C GLU A 263 -10.99 -12.19 27.33
N ARG A 264 -9.85 -12.01 26.66
CA ARG A 264 -8.66 -11.32 27.22
C ARG A 264 -8.08 -10.22 26.33
N CYS A 265 -8.72 -9.96 25.20
CA CYS A 265 -8.31 -8.88 24.31
C CYS A 265 -8.97 -7.56 24.71
N GLU A 266 -8.20 -6.50 24.65
CA GLU A 266 -8.67 -5.12 24.72
C GLU A 266 -8.77 -4.58 23.29
N ARG A 267 -9.88 -3.89 23.01
CA ARG A 267 -10.14 -3.27 21.70
C ARG A 267 -10.41 -1.79 21.87
N GLN A 268 -9.68 -0.96 21.13
CA GLN A 268 -9.78 0.50 21.25
C GLN A 268 -9.67 1.18 19.90
N VAL A 269 -10.59 2.10 19.62
CA VAL A 269 -10.54 2.99 18.45
C VAL A 269 -9.62 4.16 18.75
N ASN A 270 -8.59 4.34 17.92
CA ASN A 270 -7.58 5.38 18.02
C ASN A 270 -7.39 6.04 16.63
N GLY A 271 -8.11 7.13 16.39
CA GLY A 271 -8.15 7.76 15.07
C GLY A 271 -8.74 6.80 14.03
N ASN A 272 -8.02 6.58 12.92
CA ASN A 272 -8.46 5.70 11.82
C ASN A 272 -8.15 4.21 12.06
N TYR A 273 -7.67 3.86 13.26
CA TYR A 273 -7.28 2.50 13.60
C TYR A 273 -8.11 1.95 14.75
N THR A 274 -8.49 0.68 14.66
CA THR A 274 -8.92 -0.12 15.80
C THR A 274 -7.76 -1.00 16.23
N ASN A 275 -7.36 -0.84 17.48
CA ASN A 275 -6.31 -1.62 18.09
C ASN A 275 -6.90 -2.87 18.72
N VAL A 276 -6.18 -4.00 18.60
CA VAL A 276 -6.46 -5.23 19.35
C VAL A 276 -5.20 -5.56 20.15
N LEU A 277 -5.29 -5.61 21.47
CA LEU A 277 -4.19 -5.94 22.36
C LEU A 277 -4.58 -7.14 23.20
N ALA A 278 -3.74 -8.17 23.28
CA ALA A 278 -3.96 -9.32 24.13
C ALA A 278 -2.64 -9.75 24.79
N ARG A 279 -2.69 -10.10 26.08
CA ARG A 279 -1.56 -10.80 26.73
C ARG A 279 -1.42 -12.19 26.14
N LEU A 280 -0.19 -12.67 26.03
CA LEU A 280 0.15 -14.00 25.53
C LEU A 280 0.78 -14.85 26.64
N THR A 281 0.56 -16.15 26.59
CA THR A 281 1.42 -17.11 27.27
C THR A 281 2.78 -17.19 26.55
N GLU A 282 3.80 -17.74 27.21
CA GLU A 282 5.10 -17.96 26.55
C GLU A 282 4.97 -18.93 25.36
N ASP A 283 4.13 -19.95 25.44
CA ASP A 283 3.89 -20.90 24.33
C ASP A 283 3.18 -20.25 23.13
N GLU A 284 2.23 -19.34 23.37
CA GLU A 284 1.58 -18.57 22.31
C GLU A 284 2.57 -17.61 21.65
N ALA A 285 3.37 -16.92 22.47
CA ALA A 285 4.42 -16.03 21.97
C ALA A 285 5.48 -16.81 21.16
N ARG A 286 5.84 -18.03 21.60
CA ARG A 286 6.73 -18.93 20.86
C ARG A 286 6.10 -19.34 19.53
N THR A 287 4.84 -19.73 19.54
CA THR A 287 4.09 -20.11 18.33
C THR A 287 4.11 -18.97 17.30
N ILE A 288 3.85 -17.73 17.73
CA ILE A 288 3.92 -16.55 16.85
C ILE A 288 5.36 -16.28 16.39
N ALA A 289 6.34 -16.30 17.29
CA ALA A 289 7.72 -15.94 16.99
C ALA A 289 8.41 -16.87 15.97
N PHE A 290 7.99 -18.14 15.95
CA PHE A 290 8.53 -19.17 15.04
C PHE A 290 7.60 -19.49 13.86
N SER A 291 6.49 -18.75 13.72
CA SER A 291 5.53 -18.91 12.63
C SER A 291 6.10 -18.47 11.27
N GLU A 292 5.46 -18.94 10.20
CA GLU A 292 5.65 -18.44 8.85
C GLU A 292 4.78 -17.22 8.57
N SER A 293 3.62 -17.11 9.23
CA SER A 293 2.76 -15.93 9.17
C SER A 293 1.89 -15.80 10.41
N PHE A 294 1.44 -14.59 10.72
CA PHE A 294 0.43 -14.38 11.77
C PHE A 294 -0.41 -13.12 11.57
N GLY A 295 -1.63 -13.13 12.08
CA GLY A 295 -2.63 -12.06 11.91
C GLY A 295 -3.68 -12.06 13.02
N VAL A 296 -4.77 -11.34 12.82
CA VAL A 296 -5.91 -11.34 13.75
C VAL A 296 -7.22 -11.28 12.98
N GLN A 297 -8.14 -12.16 13.32
CA GLN A 297 -9.46 -12.23 12.74
C GLN A 297 -10.51 -11.94 13.80
N ILE A 298 -11.46 -11.08 13.44
CA ILE A 298 -12.62 -10.70 14.23
C ILE A 298 -13.85 -11.17 13.47
N ARG A 299 -14.62 -12.06 14.08
CA ARG A 299 -15.74 -12.77 13.45
C ARG A 299 -16.97 -12.75 14.35
N PHE A 300 -18.14 -12.96 13.75
CA PHE A 300 -19.38 -13.11 14.51
C PHE A 300 -19.41 -14.45 15.26
N CYS A 301 -19.05 -15.53 14.56
CA CYS A 301 -18.90 -16.89 15.08
C CYS A 301 -17.80 -17.64 14.31
N ASP A 302 -17.47 -18.85 14.74
CA ASP A 302 -16.44 -19.69 14.14
C ASP A 302 -16.80 -20.21 12.73
N GLU A 303 -18.09 -20.31 12.40
CA GLU A 303 -18.54 -20.68 11.05
C GLU A 303 -18.66 -19.47 10.09
N SER A 304 -18.35 -18.25 10.54
CA SER A 304 -18.44 -17.06 9.69
C SER A 304 -17.47 -17.16 8.49
N PRO A 305 -17.97 -17.04 7.24
CA PRO A 305 -17.14 -17.19 6.04
C PRO A 305 -16.25 -15.98 5.76
N THR A 306 -16.46 -14.88 6.48
CA THR A 306 -15.72 -13.63 6.36
C THR A 306 -15.26 -13.16 7.72
N PHE A 307 -14.18 -12.37 7.74
CA PHE A 307 -13.64 -11.76 8.94
C PHE A 307 -13.31 -10.28 8.71
N LEU A 308 -13.27 -9.54 9.81
CA LEU A 308 -12.61 -8.23 9.89
C LEU A 308 -11.26 -8.39 10.57
N GLY A 309 -10.30 -7.53 10.29
CA GLY A 309 -8.98 -7.58 10.90
C GLY A 309 -7.86 -7.66 9.88
N ILE A 310 -6.85 -8.48 10.18
CA ILE A 310 -5.61 -8.61 9.41
C ILE A 310 -5.43 -10.08 9.09
N SER A 311 -5.48 -10.43 7.79
CA SER A 311 -5.06 -11.76 7.34
C SER A 311 -3.63 -12.04 7.78
N ALA A 312 -3.26 -13.33 7.90
CA ALA A 312 -1.91 -13.70 8.31
C ALA A 312 -0.85 -12.98 7.46
N VAL A 313 0.01 -12.24 8.13
CA VAL A 313 1.09 -11.46 7.54
C VAL A 313 2.31 -12.37 7.48
N SER A 314 2.89 -12.56 6.29
CA SER A 314 4.12 -13.34 6.15
C SER A 314 5.24 -12.75 7.03
N THR A 315 5.95 -13.63 7.72
CA THR A 315 7.12 -13.32 8.54
C THR A 315 8.41 -13.25 7.71
N ASP A 316 8.34 -13.40 6.39
CA ASP A 316 9.49 -13.22 5.50
C ASP A 316 10.15 -11.86 5.73
N GLY A 317 11.48 -11.84 5.85
CA GLY A 317 12.26 -10.65 6.24
C GLY A 317 12.20 -10.28 7.74
N GLY A 318 11.28 -10.87 8.49
CA GLY A 318 11.07 -10.69 9.94
C GLY A 318 11.44 -11.88 10.83
N LYS A 319 11.57 -13.09 10.25
CA LYS A 319 11.76 -14.35 10.97
C LYS A 319 12.87 -14.30 12.03
N GLU A 320 14.08 -13.89 11.65
CA GLU A 320 15.21 -13.77 12.59
C GLU A 320 14.90 -12.77 13.71
N LYS A 321 14.30 -11.62 13.39
CA LYS A 321 13.96 -10.58 14.37
C LYS A 321 12.97 -11.09 15.41
N LEU A 322 11.91 -11.80 14.96
CA LEU A 322 10.88 -12.38 15.82
C LEU A 322 11.46 -13.47 16.74
N GLN A 323 12.25 -14.39 16.18
CA GLN A 323 12.86 -15.48 16.93
C GLN A 323 13.88 -14.98 17.95
N THR A 324 14.78 -14.08 17.55
CA THR A 324 15.74 -13.45 18.47
C THR A 324 15.02 -12.68 19.56
N PHE A 325 13.99 -11.91 19.21
CA PHE A 325 13.19 -11.18 20.18
C PHE A 325 12.58 -12.11 21.22
N PHE A 326 11.93 -13.19 20.81
CA PHE A 326 11.37 -14.17 21.74
C PHE A 326 12.45 -14.79 22.63
N ASN A 327 13.54 -15.28 22.05
CA ASN A 327 14.62 -15.95 22.79
C ASN A 327 15.33 -15.05 23.80
N VAL A 328 15.35 -13.73 23.58
CA VAL A 328 15.93 -12.76 24.52
C VAL A 328 15.05 -12.56 25.75
N PHE A 329 13.73 -12.75 25.62
CA PHE A 329 12.75 -12.39 26.64
C PHE A 329 12.00 -13.55 27.27
N CYS A 330 12.00 -14.73 26.64
CA CYS A 330 11.43 -15.93 27.24
C CYS A 330 12.18 -16.27 28.51
N SER A 331 11.46 -16.70 29.53
CA SER A 331 12.06 -17.23 30.74
C SER A 331 12.82 -18.52 30.36
N THR A 332 14.08 -18.66 30.77
CA THR A 332 14.77 -19.97 30.77
C THR A 332 14.17 -20.91 31.79
#